data_AF-A0A3N5KMU9-F1
#
_entry.id   AF-A0A3N5KMU9-F1
#
_cell.length_a   1.000
_cell.length_b   1.000
_cell.length_c   1.000
_cell.angle_alpha   90.00
_cell.angle_beta   90.00
_cell.angle_gamma   90.00
#
_symmetry.space_group_name_H-M   'P 1'
#
loop_
_entity.id
_entity.type
_entity.pdbx_description
1 polymer ?
#
loop_
_entity_poly.entity_id
_entity_poly.type
_entity_poly.pdbx_seq_one_letter_code
_entity_poly.pdbx_strand_id
1 'polypeptide(L)'
;MASRLGKPVTSLSRPLDRLLELGLVRRDQPFGASPRDSKRSLYRIGDPFLRFWFRFVEPNRSRLEARQGSAVLHEIQRQWPAHVAGVWDDLVRASIPRRGYFNRSWGVARSWWGPGTDRAPLEVDIVAESTDGTALLVGEVQWSSRADPQPLRTELQHKVARMPLAHRREVLTGIWTPAGTGRGGHFGPRDILRALR
;
A
#
# COMPACT_ATOMS: atom_id res chain seq x y z
N MET A 1 -4.73 2.61 18.68
CA MET A 1 -3.37 2.20 19.12
C MET A 1 -3.12 2.51 20.59
N ALA A 2 -3.33 3.74 21.08
CA ALA A 2 -3.09 4.07 22.50
C ALA A 2 -3.98 3.29 23.51
N SER A 3 -5.27 3.07 23.20
CA SER A 3 -6.15 2.29 24.09
C SER A 3 -5.79 0.80 24.20
N ARG A 4 -5.03 0.26 23.24
CA ARG A 4 -4.55 -1.14 23.25
C ARG A 4 -3.23 -1.31 24.02
N LEU A 5 -2.50 -0.22 24.27
CA LEU A 5 -1.19 -0.24 24.92
C LEU A 5 -1.23 0.24 26.38
N GLY A 6 -2.40 0.65 26.90
CA GLY A 6 -2.57 1.13 28.27
C GLY A 6 -1.76 2.39 28.61
N LYS A 7 -1.27 3.12 27.60
CA LYS A 7 -0.44 4.33 27.78
C LYS A 7 -1.15 5.57 27.24
N PRO A 8 -0.98 6.75 27.88
CA PRO A 8 -1.54 7.99 27.38
C PRO A 8 -0.99 8.29 25.99
N VAL A 9 -1.85 8.73 25.08
CA VAL A 9 -1.54 9.02 23.66
C VAL A 9 -0.30 9.93 23.53
N THR A 10 -0.14 10.86 24.47
CA THR A 10 0.97 11.83 24.54
C THR A 10 2.33 11.20 24.85
N SER A 11 2.37 10.04 25.51
CA SER A 11 3.63 9.32 25.83
C SER A 11 4.17 8.50 24.67
N LEU A 12 3.35 8.25 23.64
CA LEU A 12 3.73 7.45 22.47
C LEU A 12 4.28 8.32 21.33
N SER A 13 4.10 9.63 21.35
CA SER A 13 4.55 10.55 20.30
C SER A 13 6.07 10.52 20.11
N ARG A 14 6.86 10.76 21.17
CA ARG A 14 8.33 10.79 21.07
C ARG A 14 8.95 9.47 20.57
N PRO A 15 8.58 8.28 21.08
CA PRO A 15 9.09 7.03 20.55
C PRO A 15 8.67 6.79 19.10
N LEU A 16 7.43 7.11 18.72
CA LEU A 16 6.97 6.97 17.34
C LEU A 16 7.71 7.91 16.38
N ASP A 17 7.97 9.15 16.79
CA ASP A 17 8.74 10.12 16.00
C ASP A 17 10.16 9.61 15.76
N ARG A 18 10.82 9.04 16.78
CA ARG A 18 12.13 8.38 16.61
C ARG A 18 12.07 7.20 15.64
N LEU A 19 11.05 6.35 15.74
CA LEU A 19 10.89 5.22 14.83
C LEU A 19 10.58 5.66 13.39
N LEU A 20 9.89 6.79 13.21
CA LEU A 20 9.69 7.44 11.91
C LEU A 20 11.03 7.99 11.36
N GLU A 21 11.80 8.71 12.18
CA GLU A 21 13.12 9.25 11.81
C GLU A 21 14.09 8.16 11.35
N LEU A 22 14.08 7.02 12.06
CA LEU A 22 14.91 5.86 11.71
C LEU A 22 14.36 5.06 10.51
N GLY A 23 13.20 5.43 9.96
CA GLY A 23 12.55 4.70 8.86
C GLY A 23 11.98 3.33 9.23
N LEU A 24 12.00 2.96 10.52
CA LEU A 24 11.50 1.67 11.01
C LEU A 24 9.97 1.62 11.03
N VAL A 25 9.34 2.76 11.23
CA VAL A 25 7.90 2.98 11.15
C VAL A 25 7.62 4.00 10.06
N ARG A 26 6.48 3.89 9.40
CA ARG A 26 5.96 4.87 8.47
C ARG A 26 4.54 5.28 8.83
N ARG A 27 4.14 6.45 8.35
CA ARG A 27 2.80 7.01 8.52
C ARG A 27 2.07 7.00 7.19
N ASP A 28 1.06 6.15 7.08
CA ASP A 28 0.15 6.11 5.93
C ASP A 28 -1.00 7.11 6.20
N GLN A 29 -1.20 8.04 5.27
CA GLN A 29 -2.33 8.98 5.31
C GLN A 29 -3.05 8.95 3.97
N PRO A 30 -4.39 9.08 3.96
CA PRO A 30 -5.15 9.06 2.73
C PRO A 30 -4.75 10.21 1.82
N PHE A 31 -4.89 10.01 0.51
CA PHE A 31 -4.76 11.06 -0.48
C PHE A 31 -5.73 12.22 -0.16
N GLY A 32 -5.24 13.46 -0.26
CA GLY A 32 -6.04 14.67 0.00
C GLY A 32 -6.29 15.00 1.48
N ALA A 33 -5.81 14.19 2.44
CA ALA A 33 -5.83 14.59 3.84
C ALA A 33 -4.72 15.60 4.16
N SER A 34 -5.00 16.54 5.08
CA SER A 34 -4.00 17.49 5.54
C SER A 34 -2.88 16.75 6.29
N PRO A 35 -1.60 17.13 6.12
CA PRO A 35 -0.50 16.56 6.90
C PRO A 35 -0.71 16.65 8.42
N ARG A 36 -1.49 17.66 8.86
CA ARG A 36 -1.85 17.91 10.26
C ARG A 36 -3.00 17.03 10.77
N ASP A 37 -3.71 16.31 9.89
CA ASP A 37 -4.79 15.37 10.27
C ASP A 37 -4.22 14.05 10.82
N SER A 38 -3.70 14.12 12.03
CA SER A 38 -3.16 12.98 12.79
C SER A 38 -4.23 11.91 13.09
N LYS A 39 -5.51 12.30 13.21
CA LYS A 39 -6.62 11.39 13.53
C LYS A 39 -6.89 10.32 12.48
N ARG A 40 -6.51 10.56 11.20
CA ARG A 40 -6.73 9.63 10.08
C ARG A 40 -5.47 8.88 9.64
N SER A 41 -4.37 9.06 10.39
CA SER A 41 -3.08 8.49 10.03
C SER A 41 -2.87 7.13 10.68
N LEU A 42 -2.40 6.17 9.89
CA LEU A 42 -2.05 4.82 10.37
C LEU A 42 -0.53 4.69 10.44
N TYR A 43 -0.03 4.12 11.54
CA TYR A 43 1.39 3.80 11.68
C TYR A 43 1.62 2.33 11.33
N ARG A 44 2.60 2.05 10.48
CA ARG A 44 2.98 0.69 10.07
C ARG A 44 4.48 0.52 10.21
N ILE A 45 4.94 -0.70 10.49
CA ILE A 45 6.37 -1.05 10.41
C ILE A 45 6.79 -0.90 8.94
N GLY A 46 7.68 0.05 8.65
CA GLY A 46 8.13 0.39 7.30
C GLY A 46 9.13 -0.62 6.74
N ASP A 47 9.94 -1.21 7.62
CA ASP A 47 10.97 -2.17 7.25
C ASP A 47 10.39 -3.59 7.02
N PRO A 48 10.58 -4.20 5.83
CA PRO A 48 10.06 -5.53 5.53
C PRO A 48 10.64 -6.64 6.42
N PHE A 49 11.92 -6.54 6.81
CA PHE A 49 12.56 -7.52 7.68
C PHE A 49 11.96 -7.50 9.09
N LEU A 50 11.84 -6.32 9.71
CA LEU A 50 11.20 -6.17 11.02
C LEU A 50 9.73 -6.60 10.98
N ARG A 51 9.03 -6.30 9.88
CA ARG A 51 7.64 -6.74 9.71
C ARG A 51 7.54 -8.27 9.66
N PHE A 52 8.48 -8.96 9.01
CA PHE A 52 8.57 -10.42 9.05
C PHE A 52 8.91 -10.92 10.45
N TRP A 53 9.93 -10.31 11.09
CA TRP A 53 10.40 -10.69 12.42
C TRP A 53 9.27 -10.64 13.46
N PHE A 54 8.62 -9.49 13.61
CA PHE A 54 7.55 -9.31 14.61
C PHE A 54 6.28 -10.07 14.29
N ARG A 55 6.07 -10.47 13.02
CA ARG A 55 4.91 -11.27 12.62
C ARG A 55 5.12 -12.76 12.85
N PHE A 56 6.31 -13.28 12.57
CA PHE A 56 6.54 -14.72 12.46
C PHE A 56 7.61 -15.26 13.39
N VAL A 57 8.72 -14.52 13.57
CA VAL A 57 9.87 -15.00 14.35
C VAL A 57 9.64 -14.78 15.83
N GLU A 58 9.40 -13.54 16.25
CA GLU A 58 9.26 -13.21 17.67
C GLU A 58 8.12 -13.98 18.35
N PRO A 59 6.90 -14.10 17.77
CA PRO A 59 5.83 -14.88 18.38
C PRO A 59 6.13 -16.39 18.50
N ASN A 60 7.06 -16.91 17.70
CA ASN A 60 7.43 -18.33 17.69
C ASN A 60 8.82 -18.60 18.27
N ARG A 61 9.46 -17.62 18.92
CA ARG A 61 10.86 -17.70 19.36
C ARG A 61 11.16 -18.97 20.16
N SER A 62 10.37 -19.27 21.20
CA SER A 62 10.58 -20.47 22.02
C SER A 62 10.41 -21.78 21.24
N ARG A 63 9.51 -21.81 20.26
CA ARG A 63 9.32 -22.99 19.39
C ARG A 63 10.49 -23.18 18.44
N LEU A 64 11.03 -22.08 17.91
CA LEU A 64 12.23 -22.09 17.08
C LEU A 64 13.45 -22.56 17.88
N GLU A 65 13.62 -22.07 19.12
CA GLU A 65 14.66 -22.52 20.06
C GLU A 65 14.52 -24.01 20.39
N ALA A 66 13.30 -24.51 20.52
CA ALA A 66 12.97 -25.94 20.68
C ALA A 66 13.07 -26.77 19.38
N ARG A 67 13.69 -26.22 18.32
CA ARG A 67 13.87 -26.87 17.00
C ARG A 67 12.56 -27.28 16.29
N GLN A 68 11.43 -26.65 16.60
CA GLN A 68 10.15 -26.90 15.92
C GLN A 68 9.98 -26.10 14.61
N GLY A 69 11.09 -25.89 13.87
CA GLY A 69 11.13 -25.03 12.69
C GLY A 69 10.13 -25.41 11.61
N SER A 70 9.91 -26.70 11.37
CA SER A 70 8.97 -27.19 10.35
C SER A 70 7.52 -26.81 10.64
N ALA A 71 7.09 -26.88 11.90
CA ALA A 71 5.73 -26.50 12.31
C ALA A 71 5.52 -24.99 12.15
N VAL A 72 6.52 -24.20 12.57
CA VAL A 72 6.50 -22.73 12.41
C VAL A 72 6.49 -22.35 10.92
N LEU A 73 7.30 -23.01 10.09
CA LEU A 73 7.32 -22.76 8.65
C LEU A 73 5.96 -23.04 8.00
N HIS A 74 5.29 -24.12 8.39
CA HIS A 74 3.97 -24.45 7.87
C HIS A 74 2.93 -23.37 8.24
N GLU A 75 3.00 -22.80 9.44
CA GLU A 75 2.18 -21.65 9.85
C GLU A 75 2.49 -20.39 9.02
N ILE A 76 3.78 -20.11 8.78
CA ILE A 76 4.22 -18.98 7.94
C ILE A 76 3.67 -19.14 6.53
N GLN A 77 3.77 -20.33 5.94
CA GLN A 77 3.30 -20.61 4.57
C GLN A 77 1.81 -20.31 4.41
N ARG A 78 0.96 -20.63 5.40
CA ARG A 78 -0.47 -20.30 5.36
C ARG A 78 -0.75 -18.79 5.35
N GLN A 79 0.11 -18.01 5.97
CA GLN A 79 -0.02 -16.55 6.06
C GLN A 79 0.81 -15.79 5.02
N TRP A 80 1.66 -16.51 4.26
CA TRP A 80 2.60 -15.95 3.32
C TRP A 80 1.96 -15.07 2.25
N PRO A 81 0.83 -15.47 1.60
CA PRO A 81 0.20 -14.63 0.58
C PRO A 81 -0.20 -13.26 1.11
N ALA A 82 -0.78 -13.19 2.31
CA ALA A 82 -1.18 -11.94 2.93
C ALA A 82 0.03 -11.08 3.37
N HIS A 83 1.13 -11.72 3.79
CA HIS A 83 2.36 -10.99 4.11
C HIS A 83 2.98 -10.36 2.87
N VAL A 84 3.14 -11.14 1.79
CA VAL A 84 3.72 -10.66 0.54
C VAL A 84 2.82 -9.64 -0.14
N ALA A 85 1.49 -9.77 -0.05
CA ALA A 85 0.56 -8.76 -0.56
C ALA A 85 0.82 -7.36 0.03
N GLY A 86 1.11 -7.27 1.33
CA GLY A 86 1.46 -6.00 1.96
C GLY A 86 2.82 -5.45 1.49
N VAL A 87 3.81 -6.32 1.25
CA VAL A 87 5.11 -5.90 0.69
C VAL A 87 4.95 -5.45 -0.77
N TRP A 88 4.10 -6.13 -1.52
CA TRP A 88 3.79 -5.78 -2.91
C TRP A 88 3.17 -4.39 -3.03
N ASP A 89 2.18 -4.06 -2.18
CA ASP A 89 1.59 -2.71 -2.10
C ASP A 89 2.65 -1.64 -1.83
N ASP A 90 3.57 -1.91 -0.92
CA ASP A 90 4.67 -0.99 -0.60
C ASP A 90 5.57 -0.72 -1.80
N LEU A 91 5.95 -1.77 -2.53
CA LEU A 91 6.80 -1.67 -3.72
C LEU A 91 6.08 -0.92 -4.85
N VAL A 92 4.79 -1.18 -5.06
CA VAL A 92 3.97 -0.44 -6.03
C VAL A 92 3.98 1.05 -5.71
N ARG A 93 3.62 1.43 -4.48
CA ARG A 93 3.59 2.84 -4.04
C ARG A 93 4.94 3.51 -4.19
N ALA A 94 6.02 2.83 -3.79
CA ALA A 94 7.38 3.36 -3.90
C ALA A 94 7.83 3.54 -5.35
N SER A 95 7.33 2.72 -6.27
CA SER A 95 7.68 2.80 -7.69
C SER A 95 7.02 3.97 -8.43
N ILE A 96 5.85 4.43 -7.98
CA ILE A 96 5.04 5.43 -8.71
C ILE A 96 5.77 6.76 -8.90
N PRO A 97 6.34 7.40 -7.85
CA PRO A 97 7.04 8.67 -8.02
C PRO A 97 8.35 8.54 -8.81
N ARG A 98 8.93 7.33 -8.85
CA ARG A 98 10.23 7.06 -9.47
C ARG A 98 10.10 6.63 -10.93
N ARG A 99 8.87 6.34 -11.38
CA ARG A 99 8.61 5.88 -12.73
C ARG A 99 7.70 6.83 -13.48
N GLY A 100 8.04 7.05 -14.75
CA GLY A 100 7.15 7.63 -15.75
C GLY A 100 5.98 6.72 -16.16
N TYR A 101 5.15 6.23 -15.22
CA TYR A 101 3.94 5.48 -15.59
C TYR A 101 3.09 6.34 -16.53
N PHE A 102 2.61 5.76 -17.64
CA PHE A 102 1.88 6.50 -18.69
C PHE A 102 2.64 7.73 -19.23
N ASN A 103 3.98 7.69 -19.23
CA ASN A 103 4.84 8.80 -19.67
C ASN A 103 4.63 10.11 -18.91
N ARG A 104 4.18 10.02 -17.65
CA ARG A 104 3.97 11.18 -16.76
C ARG A 104 4.77 11.03 -15.47
N SER A 105 5.22 12.16 -14.92
CA SER A 105 5.80 12.23 -13.58
C SER A 105 4.70 12.32 -12.54
N TRP A 106 4.81 11.52 -11.48
CA TRP A 106 3.79 11.40 -10.44
C TRP A 106 4.31 11.83 -9.08
N GLY A 107 3.44 12.42 -8.28
CA GLY A 107 3.67 12.63 -6.85
C GLY A 107 3.57 11.34 -6.05
N VAL A 108 3.61 11.47 -4.71
CA VAL A 108 3.51 10.35 -3.77
C VAL A 108 2.17 9.64 -3.92
N ALA A 109 2.21 8.34 -4.20
CA ALA A 109 1.03 7.48 -4.25
C ALA A 109 0.49 7.17 -2.85
N ARG A 110 -0.82 7.33 -2.67
CA ARG A 110 -1.54 7.07 -1.41
C ARG A 110 -2.86 6.38 -1.69
N SER A 111 -3.39 5.64 -0.73
CA SER A 111 -4.78 5.17 -0.84
C SER A 111 -5.73 6.34 -0.65
N TRP A 112 -6.93 6.22 -1.16
CA TRP A 112 -8.01 7.13 -0.87
C TRP A 112 -9.21 6.34 -0.35
N TRP A 113 -9.86 6.84 0.69
CA TRP A 113 -11.12 6.29 1.17
C TRP A 113 -12.05 7.41 1.62
N GLY A 114 -13.32 7.27 1.30
CA GLY A 114 -14.32 8.29 1.60
C GLY A 114 -15.68 7.96 0.99
N PRO A 115 -16.66 8.85 1.17
CA PRO A 115 -17.92 8.74 0.47
C PRO A 115 -17.70 8.97 -1.03
N GLY A 116 -18.25 8.08 -1.87
CA GLY A 116 -18.36 8.29 -3.30
C GLY A 116 -19.35 9.40 -3.65
N THR A 117 -19.53 9.68 -4.95
CA THR A 117 -20.54 10.62 -5.46
C THR A 117 -21.97 10.21 -5.08
N ASP A 118 -22.21 8.91 -4.89
CA ASP A 118 -23.44 8.30 -4.40
C ASP A 118 -23.54 8.26 -2.86
N ARG A 119 -22.59 8.87 -2.15
CA ARG A 119 -22.43 8.85 -0.68
C ARG A 119 -22.13 7.49 -0.06
N ALA A 120 -22.02 6.41 -0.84
CA ALA A 120 -21.63 5.11 -0.31
C ALA A 120 -20.11 5.05 -0.10
N PRO A 121 -19.61 4.26 0.87
CA PRO A 121 -18.18 4.10 1.09
C PRO A 121 -17.47 3.61 -0.17
N LEU A 122 -16.32 4.22 -0.46
CA LEU A 122 -15.47 3.90 -1.59
C LEU A 122 -14.01 3.93 -1.12
N GLU A 123 -13.24 2.94 -1.55
CA GLU A 123 -11.80 2.84 -1.29
C GLU A 123 -11.07 2.52 -2.61
N VAL A 124 -9.95 3.19 -2.81
CA VAL A 124 -9.04 2.98 -3.94
C VAL A 124 -7.61 2.88 -3.42
N ASP A 125 -6.89 1.85 -3.85
CA ASP A 125 -5.57 1.54 -3.33
C ASP A 125 -4.53 2.60 -3.69
N ILE A 126 -4.57 3.09 -4.93
CA ILE A 126 -3.58 4.01 -5.48
C ILE A 126 -4.28 5.25 -6.02
N VAL A 127 -3.88 6.40 -5.48
CA VAL A 127 -4.15 7.72 -6.04
C VAL A 127 -2.84 8.51 -6.00
N ALA A 128 -2.43 9.02 -7.16
CA ALA A 128 -1.31 9.94 -7.28
C ALA A 128 -1.66 11.06 -8.26
N GLU A 129 -1.26 12.28 -7.93
CA GLU A 129 -1.41 13.43 -8.83
C GLU A 129 -0.16 13.58 -9.68
N SER A 130 -0.32 13.93 -10.96
CA SER A 130 0.82 14.25 -11.80
C SER A 130 1.51 15.51 -11.30
N THR A 131 2.83 15.63 -11.51
CA THR A 131 3.60 16.79 -11.02
C THR A 131 3.17 18.10 -11.66
N ASP A 132 2.54 18.04 -12.84
CA ASP A 132 1.96 19.21 -13.55
C ASP A 132 0.50 19.51 -13.13
N GLY A 133 -0.10 18.70 -12.26
CA GLY A 133 -1.47 18.86 -11.79
C GLY A 133 -2.57 18.54 -12.82
N THR A 134 -2.20 18.05 -14.01
CA THR A 134 -3.16 17.84 -15.10
C THR A 134 -3.88 16.48 -15.05
N ALA A 135 -3.31 15.50 -14.35
CA ALA A 135 -3.80 14.14 -14.33
C ALA A 135 -3.80 13.51 -12.93
N LEU A 136 -4.68 12.52 -12.74
CA LEU A 136 -4.69 11.59 -11.63
C LEU A 136 -4.41 10.17 -12.11
N LEU A 137 -3.45 9.51 -11.48
CA LEU A 137 -3.27 8.07 -11.56
C LEU A 137 -4.14 7.44 -10.49
N VAL A 138 -5.06 6.58 -10.90
CA VAL A 138 -5.96 5.85 -10.00
C VAL A 138 -5.79 4.34 -10.26
N GLY A 139 -5.74 3.52 -9.22
CA GLY A 139 -5.57 2.10 -9.47
C GLY A 139 -5.66 1.15 -8.30
N GLU A 140 -5.60 -0.14 -8.65
CA GLU A 140 -5.75 -1.28 -7.74
C GLU A 140 -4.47 -2.09 -7.67
N VAL A 141 -4.19 -2.62 -6.48
CA VAL A 141 -3.03 -3.47 -6.24
C VAL A 141 -3.51 -4.83 -5.77
N GLN A 142 -3.17 -5.87 -6.52
CA GLN A 142 -3.61 -7.22 -6.18
C GLN A 142 -2.46 -8.22 -6.24
N TRP A 143 -2.18 -8.86 -5.09
CA TRP A 143 -1.31 -10.03 -5.05
C TRP A 143 -2.11 -11.28 -5.45
N SER A 144 -2.20 -11.50 -6.76
CA SER A 144 -2.86 -12.66 -7.35
C SER A 144 -2.08 -13.12 -8.58
N SER A 145 -1.91 -14.44 -8.71
CA SER A 145 -1.30 -15.05 -9.90
C SER A 145 -2.27 -15.15 -11.09
N ARG A 146 -3.51 -14.65 -10.94
CA ARG A 146 -4.47 -14.59 -12.06
C ARG A 146 -3.90 -13.75 -13.19
N ALA A 147 -3.85 -14.34 -14.38
CA ALA A 147 -3.34 -13.70 -15.58
C ALA A 147 -4.34 -12.69 -16.17
N ASP A 148 -5.65 -12.96 -16.05
CA ASP A 148 -6.69 -12.09 -16.62
C ASP A 148 -6.91 -10.84 -15.72
N PRO A 149 -6.60 -9.63 -16.23
CA PRO A 149 -6.83 -8.40 -15.50
C PRO A 149 -8.26 -7.86 -15.57
N GLN A 150 -9.12 -8.38 -16.47
CA GLN A 150 -10.40 -7.74 -16.80
C GLN A 150 -11.34 -7.55 -15.61
N PRO A 151 -11.54 -8.53 -14.70
CA PRO A 151 -12.41 -8.34 -13.54
C PRO A 151 -11.95 -7.16 -12.66
N LEU A 152 -10.64 -7.05 -12.44
CA LEU A 152 -10.05 -5.98 -11.63
C LEU A 152 -10.16 -4.62 -12.32
N ARG A 153 -10.05 -4.57 -13.65
CA ARG A 153 -10.25 -3.34 -14.43
C ARG A 153 -11.68 -2.85 -14.35
N THR A 154 -12.65 -3.75 -14.51
CA THR A 154 -14.08 -3.41 -14.40
C THR A 154 -14.40 -2.86 -13.02
N GLU A 155 -13.87 -3.50 -11.96
CA GLU A 155 -14.02 -3.00 -10.60
C GLU A 155 -13.42 -1.59 -10.43
N LEU A 156 -12.19 -1.38 -10.90
CA LEU A 156 -11.53 -0.08 -10.85
C LEU A 156 -12.30 1.00 -11.62
N GLN A 157 -12.85 0.68 -12.80
CA GLN A 157 -13.65 1.62 -13.57
C GLN A 157 -14.92 2.03 -12.81
N HIS A 158 -15.61 1.08 -12.16
CA HIS A 158 -16.75 1.39 -11.30
C HIS A 158 -16.35 2.27 -10.11
N LYS A 159 -15.18 2.03 -9.50
CA LYS A 159 -14.67 2.88 -8.41
C LYS A 159 -14.36 4.30 -8.90
N VAL A 160 -13.68 4.44 -10.04
CA VAL A 160 -13.33 5.73 -10.64
C VAL A 160 -14.58 6.56 -10.97
N ALA A 161 -15.62 5.95 -11.53
CA ALA A 161 -16.88 6.64 -11.85
C ALA A 161 -17.58 7.23 -10.61
N ARG A 162 -17.34 6.65 -9.44
CA ARG A 162 -17.90 7.09 -8.15
C ARG A 162 -16.94 7.98 -7.35
N MET A 163 -15.72 8.21 -7.83
CA MET A 163 -14.69 8.95 -7.11
C MET A 163 -14.89 10.47 -7.27
N PRO A 164 -15.15 11.23 -6.19
CA PRO A 164 -15.41 12.67 -6.29
C PRO A 164 -14.23 13.46 -6.87
N LEU A 165 -13.00 13.00 -6.65
CA LEU A 165 -11.77 13.67 -7.04
C LEU A 165 -11.43 13.55 -8.55
N ALA A 166 -12.15 12.70 -9.28
CA ALA A 166 -11.96 12.46 -10.71
C ALA A 166 -12.48 13.61 -11.60
N HIS A 167 -13.28 14.53 -11.04
CA HIS A 167 -13.87 15.62 -11.81
C HIS A 167 -12.81 16.69 -12.12
N ARG A 168 -12.71 17.09 -13.40
CA ARG A 168 -11.83 18.15 -13.95
C ARG A 168 -10.35 17.80 -14.20
N ARG A 169 -9.94 16.54 -14.10
CA ARG A 169 -8.57 16.08 -14.43
C ARG A 169 -8.63 14.88 -15.37
N GLU A 170 -7.58 14.68 -16.17
CA GLU A 170 -7.42 13.41 -16.89
C GLU A 170 -7.23 12.28 -15.87
N VAL A 171 -7.97 11.18 -16.00
CA VAL A 171 -7.82 10.02 -15.10
C VAL A 171 -7.20 8.86 -15.86
N LEU A 172 -5.99 8.47 -15.43
CA LEU A 172 -5.27 7.32 -15.95
C LEU A 172 -5.41 6.16 -14.98
N THR A 173 -5.82 4.99 -15.49
CA THR A 173 -6.09 3.81 -14.65
C THR A 173 -4.99 2.76 -14.77
N GLY A 174 -4.47 2.33 -13.62
CA GLY A 174 -3.45 1.30 -13.52
C GLY A 174 -3.87 0.15 -12.62
N ILE A 175 -3.41 -1.05 -12.93
CA ILE A 175 -3.50 -2.20 -12.03
C ILE A 175 -2.12 -2.83 -11.87
N TRP A 176 -1.78 -3.24 -10.65
CA TRP A 176 -0.49 -3.84 -10.33
C TRP A 176 -0.67 -5.24 -9.77
N THR A 177 -0.27 -6.24 -10.55
CA THR A 177 -0.33 -7.64 -10.12
C THR A 177 0.97 -8.38 -10.47
N PRO A 178 1.30 -9.48 -9.77
CA PRO A 178 2.47 -10.31 -10.11
C PRO A 178 2.52 -10.79 -11.56
N ALA A 179 1.35 -10.91 -12.22
CA ALA A 179 1.22 -11.34 -13.62
C ALA A 179 1.27 -10.18 -14.63
N GLY A 180 1.51 -8.94 -14.18
CA GLY A 180 1.51 -7.76 -15.05
C GLY A 180 2.57 -7.78 -16.14
N THR A 181 2.18 -7.35 -17.33
CA THR A 181 2.99 -7.40 -18.56
C THR A 181 3.61 -6.05 -18.95
N GLY A 182 3.21 -4.98 -18.27
CA GLY A 182 3.57 -3.59 -18.57
C GLY A 182 2.71 -2.94 -19.67
N ARG A 183 1.74 -3.66 -20.24
CA ARG A 183 0.91 -3.20 -21.35
C ARG A 183 -0.49 -2.81 -20.90
N GLY A 184 -1.08 -1.80 -21.56
CA GLY A 184 -2.46 -1.36 -21.33
C GLY A 184 -2.75 -0.94 -19.88
N GLY A 185 -1.76 -0.50 -19.11
CA GLY A 185 -1.94 -0.17 -17.69
C GLY A 185 -1.95 -1.37 -16.73
N HIS A 186 -1.49 -2.56 -17.16
CA HIS A 186 -1.29 -3.72 -16.28
C HIS A 186 0.20 -3.93 -16.01
N PHE A 187 0.64 -3.56 -14.80
CA PHE A 187 2.05 -3.49 -14.44
C PHE A 187 2.46 -4.64 -13.51
N GLY A 188 3.66 -5.17 -13.72
CA GLY A 188 4.18 -6.34 -12.98
C GLY A 188 5.47 -6.11 -12.21
N PRO A 189 6.17 -7.17 -11.79
CA PRO A 189 7.40 -7.04 -11.01
C PRO A 189 8.52 -6.34 -11.78
N ARG A 190 8.68 -6.62 -13.08
CA ARG A 190 9.71 -5.97 -13.91
C ARG A 190 9.53 -4.46 -13.97
N ASP A 191 8.29 -4.04 -14.04
CA ASP A 191 7.82 -2.67 -14.09
C ASP A 191 8.18 -1.89 -12.82
N ILE A 192 7.93 -2.52 -11.67
CA ILE A 192 8.17 -1.94 -10.34
C ILE A 192 9.65 -1.93 -10.02
N LEU A 193 10.34 -3.06 -10.20
CA LEU A 193 11.75 -3.21 -9.83
C LEU A 193 12.68 -2.31 -10.65
N ARG A 194 12.37 -2.04 -11.93
CA ARG A 194 13.14 -1.08 -12.74
C ARG A 194 13.09 0.33 -12.18
N ALA A 195 11.99 0.72 -11.56
CA ALA A 195 11.82 2.05 -10.96
C ALA A 195 12.49 2.21 -9.59
N LEU A 196 12.84 1.08 -8.95
CA LEU A 196 13.44 1.05 -7.61
C LEU A 196 14.96 0.83 -7.62
N ARG A 197 15.56 0.67 -8.81
CA ARG A 197 17.00 0.58 -9.01
C ARG A 197 17.67 1.95 -9.00
#